data_AF-A0A3E0MPM0-F1
#
_entry.id   AF-A0A3E0MPM0-F1
#
_cell.length_a   1.000
_cell.length_b   1.000
_cell.length_c   1.000
_cell.angle_alpha   90.00
_cell.angle_beta   90.00
_cell.angle_gamma   90.00
#
_symmetry.space_group_name_H-M   'P 1'
#
loop_
_entity.id
_entity.type
_entity.pdbx_description
1 polymer ?
#
loop_
_entity_poly.entity_id
_entity_poly.type
_entity_poly.pdbx_seq_one_letter_code
_entity_poly.pdbx_strand_id
1 'polypeptide(L)'
;MRSLYNYIISTENRYDNKTSVGDKELILNTEITERDYHFVNRIGKVVSTPINFKTPIKPGDEVIVHHNVFRRWFDVRGNERNSGSFIDENKYSVYGDQIFAYKRNGEWRGLPEFCFVKPLPNKDKWSILSERKLAGELVYTNDYLESLGLSVGDVVGFTPASEYEFNIDGTKLYRIQSIDVTINYGCKEKT
;
A
#
# COMPACT_ATOMS: atom_id res chain seq x y z
N MET A 1 2.50 9.24 23.86
CA MET A 1 2.46 7.76 23.92
C MET A 1 3.52 7.25 22.96
N ARG A 2 4.54 6.52 23.44
CA ARG A 2 5.55 5.90 22.58
C ARG A 2 5.53 4.40 22.86
N SER A 3 5.33 3.59 21.83
CA SER A 3 5.38 2.13 21.99
C SER A 3 6.83 1.67 21.84
N LEU A 4 7.18 0.59 22.55
CA LEU A 4 8.51 -0.01 22.47
C LEU A 4 8.74 -0.64 21.09
N TYR A 5 7.71 -1.32 20.55
CA TYR A 5 7.82 -2.13 19.33
C TYR A 5 6.90 -1.66 18.18
N ASN A 6 5.86 -0.88 18.48
CA ASN A 6 4.82 -0.55 17.49
C ASN A 6 4.91 0.90 17.02
N TYR A 7 4.45 1.14 15.80
CA TYR A 7 4.18 2.47 15.27
C TYR A 7 2.79 2.92 15.72
N ILE A 8 2.67 4.21 16.05
CA ILE A 8 1.37 4.82 16.26
C ILE A 8 1.04 5.61 15.00
N ILE A 9 -0.01 5.18 14.32
CA ILE A 9 -0.48 5.78 13.07
C ILE A 9 -1.86 6.39 13.33
N SER A 10 -2.04 7.64 12.90
CA SER A 10 -3.33 8.31 12.88
C SER A 10 -3.90 8.31 11.46
N THR A 11 -5.19 8.03 11.30
CA THR A 11 -5.88 8.27 10.04
C THR A 11 -7.11 9.14 10.27
N GLU A 12 -7.33 10.15 9.44
CA GLU A 12 -8.50 11.03 9.53
C GLU A 12 -9.74 10.38 8.92
N ASN A 13 -9.55 9.53 7.90
CA ASN A 13 -10.63 8.85 7.22
C ASN A 13 -10.32 7.36 7.09
N ARG A 14 -11.18 6.49 7.61
CA ARG A 14 -10.94 5.04 7.65
C ARG A 14 -11.35 4.33 6.36
N TYR A 15 -12.15 4.99 5.54
CA TYR A 15 -12.68 4.45 4.29
C TYR A 15 -12.41 5.43 3.15
N ASP A 16 -12.00 4.88 2.01
CA ASP A 16 -11.87 5.60 0.75
C ASP A 16 -13.03 5.19 -0.17
N ASN A 17 -14.24 5.41 0.32
CA ASN A 17 -15.49 4.99 -0.31
C ASN A 17 -16.23 6.15 -0.98
N LYS A 18 -15.57 7.29 -1.18
CA LYS A 18 -16.20 8.50 -1.73
C LYS A 18 -15.59 8.86 -3.07
N THR A 19 -16.44 9.13 -4.06
CA THR A 19 -16.01 9.66 -5.35
C THR A 19 -16.78 10.93 -5.68
N SER A 20 -16.12 11.92 -6.26
CA SER A 20 -16.77 13.16 -6.69
C SER A 20 -17.12 13.07 -8.17
N VAL A 21 -18.41 13.23 -8.51
CA VAL A 21 -18.89 13.27 -9.90
C VAL A 21 -19.61 14.59 -10.13
N GLY A 22 -18.92 15.52 -10.79
CA GLY A 22 -19.39 16.91 -10.94
C GLY A 22 -19.42 17.62 -9.58
N ASP A 23 -20.53 18.27 -9.26
CA ASP A 23 -20.73 18.99 -7.98
C ASP A 23 -21.27 18.09 -6.85
N LYS A 24 -21.29 16.76 -7.03
CA LYS A 24 -21.88 15.82 -6.07
C LYS A 24 -20.88 14.77 -5.61
N GLU A 25 -20.84 14.53 -4.30
CA GLU A 25 -20.08 13.45 -3.66
C GLU A 25 -20.95 12.18 -3.61
N LEU A 26 -20.51 11.12 -4.27
CA LEU A 26 -21.14 9.80 -4.29
C LEU A 26 -20.40 8.89 -3.31
N ILE A 27 -21.15 8.31 -2.36
CA ILE A 27 -20.64 7.27 -1.47
C ILE A 27 -20.82 5.93 -2.21
N LEU A 28 -19.70 5.31 -2.60
CA LEU A 28 -19.65 4.08 -3.38
C LEU A 28 -20.06 2.86 -2.58
N ASN A 29 -19.69 2.81 -1.29
CA ASN A 29 -20.14 1.76 -0.41
C ASN A 29 -20.28 2.25 1.03
N THR A 30 -21.42 1.96 1.67
CA THR A 30 -21.67 2.25 3.09
C THR A 30 -21.57 1.01 3.98
N GLU A 31 -21.41 -0.18 3.39
CA GLU A 31 -21.41 -1.44 4.12
C GLU A 31 -20.03 -1.75 4.73
N ILE A 32 -20.05 -2.33 5.93
CA ILE A 32 -18.86 -2.83 6.64
C ILE A 32 -18.88 -4.36 6.52
N THR A 33 -18.78 -4.89 5.31
CA THR A 33 -18.81 -6.35 5.10
C THR A 33 -17.41 -6.94 5.00
N GLU A 34 -17.30 -8.27 5.11
CA GLU A 34 -16.00 -8.96 4.99
C GLU A 34 -15.31 -8.77 3.63
N ARG A 35 -16.05 -8.31 2.60
CA ARG A 35 -15.56 -8.09 1.24
C ARG A 35 -15.06 -6.65 1.00
N ASP A 36 -15.25 -5.76 1.97
CA ASP A 36 -14.96 -4.32 1.85
C ASP A 36 -13.50 -3.93 2.07
N TYR A 37 -12.57 -4.88 2.17
CA TYR A 37 -11.13 -4.58 2.30
C TYR A 37 -10.58 -3.74 1.12
N HIS A 38 -11.30 -3.69 0.00
CA HIS A 38 -10.98 -2.82 -1.14
C HIS A 38 -11.26 -1.34 -0.89
N PHE A 39 -12.25 -1.00 -0.05
CA PHE A 39 -12.65 0.39 0.25
C PHE A 39 -12.10 0.91 1.59
N VAL A 40 -11.31 0.10 2.30
CA VAL A 40 -10.62 0.52 3.51
C VAL A 40 -9.47 1.43 3.11
N ASN A 41 -9.40 2.62 3.71
CA ASN A 41 -8.26 3.52 3.49
C ASN A 41 -6.99 2.77 3.91
N ARG A 42 -5.91 2.92 3.15
CA ARG A 42 -4.62 2.28 3.42
C ARG A 42 -3.53 3.28 3.76
N ILE A 43 -3.86 4.57 3.78
CA ILE A 43 -2.93 5.66 4.05
C ILE A 43 -3.20 6.18 5.46
N GLY A 44 -2.13 6.33 6.24
CA GLY A 44 -2.16 6.95 7.56
C GLY A 44 -0.94 7.82 7.80
N LYS A 45 -1.01 8.69 8.80
CA LYS A 45 0.07 9.58 9.22
C LYS A 45 0.73 9.06 10.47
N VAL A 46 2.06 9.01 10.51
CA VAL A 46 2.81 8.50 11.66
C VAL A 46 2.80 9.55 12.77
N VAL A 47 2.29 9.17 13.94
CA VAL A 47 2.31 10.01 15.17
C VAL A 47 3.56 9.72 15.98
N SER A 48 3.94 8.44 16.10
CA SER A 48 5.12 8.01 16.84
C SER A 48 5.74 6.78 16.20
N THR A 49 7.06 6.75 16.17
CA THR A 49 7.86 5.59 15.80
C THR A 49 8.25 4.78 17.03
N PRO A 50 8.56 3.48 16.89
CA PRO A 50 9.06 2.65 17.98
C PRO A 50 10.45 3.12 18.42
N ILE A 51 10.72 3.05 19.73
CA ILE A 51 12.00 3.48 20.30
C ILE A 51 13.10 2.44 20.05
N ASN A 52 12.74 1.15 20.03
CA ASN A 52 13.69 0.05 20.10
C ASN A 52 14.28 -0.35 18.72
N PHE A 53 13.81 0.24 17.62
CA PHE A 53 14.29 -0.03 16.27
C PHE A 53 14.65 1.26 15.54
N LYS A 54 15.77 1.22 14.81
CA LYS A 54 16.09 2.26 13.84
C LYS A 54 15.30 1.98 12.58
N THR A 55 14.40 2.90 12.25
CA THR A 55 13.54 2.77 11.09
C THR A 55 13.65 4.04 10.25
N PRO A 56 13.54 3.95 8.92
CA PRO A 56 13.69 5.12 8.06
C PRO A 56 12.52 6.11 8.21
N ILE A 57 11.41 5.66 8.79
CA ILE A 57 10.16 6.39 9.01
C ILE A 57 10.34 7.41 10.15
N LYS A 58 9.77 8.61 10.00
CA LYS A 58 9.75 9.66 11.02
C LYS A 58 8.32 10.02 11.43
N PRO A 59 8.11 10.53 12.66
CA PRO A 59 6.85 11.15 13.03
C PRO A 59 6.50 12.27 12.04
N GLY A 60 5.27 12.24 11.51
CA GLY A 60 4.76 13.15 10.51
C GLY A 60 4.69 12.59 9.09
N ASP A 61 5.44 11.53 8.78
CA ASP A 61 5.42 10.89 7.46
C ASP A 61 4.06 10.20 7.20
N GLU A 62 3.62 10.20 5.94
CA GLU A 62 2.48 9.39 5.51
C GLU A 62 2.97 7.96 5.23
N VAL A 63 2.17 6.94 5.51
CA VAL A 63 2.52 5.53 5.35
C VAL A 63 1.39 4.74 4.74
N ILE A 64 1.75 3.78 3.90
CA ILE A 64 0.84 2.76 3.36
C ILE A 64 0.89 1.56 4.28
N VAL A 65 -0.28 1.15 4.76
CA VAL A 65 -0.43 0.04 5.71
C VAL A 65 -1.27 -1.10 5.13
N HIS A 66 -1.22 -2.24 5.80
CA HIS A 66 -2.06 -3.39 5.50
C HIS A 66 -3.55 -3.08 5.70
N HIS A 67 -4.41 -3.61 4.83
CA HIS A 67 -5.86 -3.37 4.83
C HIS A 67 -6.53 -3.76 6.17
N ASN A 68 -5.96 -4.71 6.92
CA ASN A 68 -6.51 -5.09 8.23
C ASN A 68 -6.30 -4.04 9.33
N VAL A 69 -5.39 -3.08 9.15
CA VAL A 69 -5.08 -2.07 10.17
C VAL A 69 -6.30 -1.19 10.46
N PHE A 70 -6.99 -0.74 9.41
CA PHE A 70 -8.13 0.17 9.54
C PHE A 70 -9.49 -0.53 9.41
N ARG A 71 -9.49 -1.84 9.11
CA ARG A 71 -10.69 -2.64 8.90
C ARG A 71 -11.54 -2.75 10.17
N ARG A 72 -12.86 -2.67 9.99
CA ARG A 72 -13.86 -3.09 10.97
C ARG A 72 -14.49 -4.41 10.54
N TRP A 73 -14.99 -5.15 11.50
CA TRP A 73 -15.63 -6.45 11.28
C TRP A 73 -16.77 -6.64 12.26
N PHE A 74 -17.77 -7.43 11.89
CA PHE A 74 -18.85 -7.81 12.79
C PHE A 74 -18.50 -9.13 13.48
N ASP A 75 -18.68 -9.16 14.79
CA ASP A 75 -18.59 -10.39 15.56
C ASP A 75 -19.76 -11.33 15.22
N VAL A 76 -19.69 -12.60 15.62
CA VAL A 76 -20.76 -13.61 15.40
C VAL A 76 -22.13 -13.21 15.98
N ARG A 77 -22.14 -12.17 16.83
CA ARG A 77 -23.32 -11.56 17.44
C ARG A 77 -23.82 -10.30 16.72
N GLY A 78 -23.24 -9.93 15.58
CA GLY A 78 -23.58 -8.72 14.82
C GLY A 78 -23.08 -7.41 15.43
N ASN A 79 -22.20 -7.46 16.43
CA ASN A 79 -21.62 -6.27 17.03
C ASN A 79 -20.40 -5.80 16.24
N GLU A 80 -20.34 -4.50 15.94
CA GLU A 80 -19.19 -3.91 15.28
C GLU A 80 -17.95 -3.94 16.18
N ARG A 81 -16.86 -4.47 15.65
CA ARG A 81 -15.54 -4.50 16.29
C ARG A 81 -14.52 -3.77 15.42
N ASN A 82 -13.65 -3.02 16.06
CA ASN A 82 -12.47 -2.45 15.40
C ASN A 82 -11.40 -3.54 15.20
N SER A 83 -10.45 -3.27 14.31
CA SER A 83 -9.22 -4.05 14.19
C SER A 83 -8.48 -4.13 15.53
N GLY A 84 -7.70 -5.20 15.75
CA GLY A 84 -6.85 -5.33 16.93
C GLY A 84 -5.75 -4.26 17.02
N SER A 85 -5.56 -3.47 15.96
CA SER A 85 -4.65 -2.34 15.91
C SER A 85 -5.26 -1.06 16.49
N PHE A 86 -6.58 -0.97 16.68
CA PHE A 86 -7.23 0.23 17.19
C PHE A 86 -6.88 0.48 18.67
N ILE A 87 -6.37 1.68 18.99
CA ILE A 87 -6.07 2.07 20.37
C ILE A 87 -7.13 3.03 20.90
N ASP A 88 -7.30 4.18 20.23
CA ASP A 88 -8.05 5.31 20.75
C ASP A 88 -8.40 6.30 19.63
N GLU A 89 -9.64 6.81 19.60
CA GLU A 89 -10.18 7.77 18.62
C GLU A 89 -9.85 7.44 17.14
N ASN A 90 -8.69 7.88 16.67
CA ASN A 90 -8.16 7.73 15.31
C ASN A 90 -6.74 7.18 15.28
N LYS A 91 -6.22 6.67 16.40
CA LYS A 91 -4.86 6.16 16.59
C LYS A 91 -4.86 4.63 16.56
N TYR A 92 -3.88 4.11 15.85
CA TYR A 92 -3.70 2.68 15.61
C TYR A 92 -2.27 2.27 15.95
N SER A 93 -2.14 1.17 16.69
CA SER A 93 -0.90 0.47 16.96
C SER A 93 -0.64 -0.49 15.81
N VAL A 94 0.39 -0.21 15.01
CA VAL A 94 0.72 -0.98 13.80
C VAL A 94 2.13 -1.53 13.93
N TYR A 95 2.28 -2.80 13.61
CA TYR A 95 3.58 -3.45 13.58
C TYR A 95 4.36 -3.07 12.32
N GLY A 96 5.69 -3.15 12.35
CA GLY A 96 6.53 -2.71 11.22
C GLY A 96 6.32 -3.50 9.94
N ASP A 97 5.99 -4.78 10.04
CA ASP A 97 5.65 -5.70 8.94
C ASP A 97 4.32 -5.35 8.24
N GLN A 98 3.46 -4.61 8.92
CA GLN A 98 2.18 -4.14 8.38
C GLN A 98 2.29 -2.79 7.68
N ILE A 99 3.49 -2.19 7.59
CA ILE A 99 3.78 -0.97 6.84
C ILE A 99 4.52 -1.37 5.56
N PHE A 100 4.13 -0.83 4.42
CA PHE A 100 4.72 -1.22 3.12
C PHE A 100 5.54 -0.11 2.49
N ALA A 101 5.11 1.13 2.66
CA ALA A 101 5.80 2.30 2.11
C ALA A 101 5.55 3.50 3.01
N TYR A 102 6.43 4.50 2.90
CA TYR A 102 6.31 5.78 3.56
C TYR A 102 6.54 6.90 2.55
N LYS A 103 5.87 8.03 2.74
CA LYS A 103 6.01 9.22 1.92
C LYS A 103 6.86 10.24 2.65
N ARG A 104 7.87 10.76 1.97
CA ARG A 104 8.71 11.84 2.47
C ARG A 104 8.95 12.85 1.36
N ASN A 105 8.79 14.13 1.67
CA ASN A 105 8.97 15.23 0.72
C ASN A 105 8.12 15.11 -0.56
N GLY A 106 6.94 14.48 -0.47
CA GLY A 106 6.06 14.27 -1.61
C GLY A 106 6.32 12.97 -2.39
N GLU A 107 7.42 12.26 -2.13
CA GLU A 107 7.77 11.02 -2.80
C GLU A 107 7.48 9.80 -1.93
N TRP A 108 6.86 8.78 -2.52
CA TRP A 108 6.62 7.49 -1.89
C TRP A 108 7.86 6.60 -2.03
N ARG A 109 8.31 6.04 -0.90
CA ARG A 109 9.42 5.08 -0.83
C ARG A 109 8.96 3.79 -0.17
N GLY A 110 9.31 2.67 -0.79
CA GLY A 110 9.09 1.35 -0.22
C GLY A 110 9.99 1.11 0.99
N LEU A 111 9.55 0.25 1.90
CA LEU A 111 10.47 -0.35 2.87
C LEU A 111 11.43 -1.34 2.16
N PRO A 112 12.57 -1.70 2.77
CA PRO A 112 13.55 -2.59 2.13
C PRO A 112 12.97 -3.91 1.63
N GLU A 113 11.94 -4.41 2.30
CA GLU A 113 11.29 -5.70 1.99
C GLU A 113 10.22 -5.61 0.90
N PHE A 114 9.72 -4.40 0.61
CA PHE A 114 8.56 -4.21 -0.26
C PHE A 114 8.84 -3.17 -1.35
N CYS A 115 8.28 -3.41 -2.53
CA CYS A 115 8.26 -2.43 -3.60
C CYS A 115 6.90 -2.41 -4.29
N PHE A 116 6.65 -1.36 -5.06
CA PHE A 116 5.39 -1.17 -5.78
C PHE A 116 5.65 -1.05 -7.27
N VAL A 117 4.91 -1.85 -8.03
CA VAL A 117 4.99 -1.90 -9.49
C VAL A 117 3.64 -1.56 -10.09
N LYS A 118 3.65 -0.79 -11.17
CA LYS A 118 2.44 -0.49 -11.94
C LYS A 118 2.24 -1.55 -13.02
N PRO A 119 1.05 -2.17 -13.13
CA PRO A 119 0.74 -3.04 -14.24
C PRO A 119 0.96 -2.32 -15.57
N LEU A 120 1.59 -3.02 -16.52
CA LEU A 120 1.69 -2.54 -17.89
C LEU A 120 0.47 -3.01 -18.70
N PRO A 121 -0.05 -2.19 -19.61
CA PRO A 121 -1.13 -2.63 -20.50
C PRO A 121 -0.63 -3.78 -21.38
N ASN A 122 -1.52 -4.75 -21.59
CA ASN A 122 -1.21 -5.85 -22.47
C ASN A 122 -1.15 -5.35 -23.92
N LYS A 123 -0.08 -5.71 -24.64
CA LYS A 123 0.10 -5.37 -26.06
C LYS A 123 -0.39 -6.47 -27.00
N ASP A 124 -0.76 -7.62 -26.43
CA ASP A 124 -1.20 -8.78 -27.20
C ASP A 124 -2.68 -8.63 -27.61
N LYS A 125 -2.93 -8.57 -28.91
CA LYS A 125 -4.28 -8.43 -29.50
C LYS A 125 -5.14 -9.70 -29.34
N TRP A 126 -4.52 -10.84 -29.05
CA TRP A 126 -5.17 -12.14 -28.89
C TRP A 126 -5.41 -12.50 -27.43
N SER A 127 -4.88 -11.72 -26.51
CA SER A 127 -5.06 -11.95 -25.09
C SER A 127 -6.34 -11.29 -24.59
N ILE A 128 -7.09 -12.03 -23.77
CA ILE A 128 -8.29 -11.54 -23.08
C ILE A 128 -7.92 -10.65 -21.89
N LEU A 129 -6.64 -10.64 -21.50
CA LEU A 129 -6.15 -9.92 -20.33
C LEU A 129 -5.81 -8.47 -20.69
N SER A 130 -6.32 -7.54 -19.91
CA SER A 130 -6.03 -6.11 -20.04
C SER A 130 -4.60 -5.74 -19.65
N GLU A 131 -3.95 -6.54 -18.79
CA GLU A 131 -2.65 -6.26 -18.19
C GLU A 131 -1.61 -7.33 -18.58
N ARG A 132 -0.34 -6.94 -18.69
CA ARG A 132 0.78 -7.84 -18.93
C ARG A 132 1.04 -8.67 -17.67
N LYS A 133 0.94 -10.00 -17.79
CA LYS A 133 1.24 -10.92 -16.69
C LYS A 133 2.71 -10.80 -16.24
N LEU A 134 2.92 -10.83 -14.92
CA LEU A 134 4.23 -10.95 -14.26
C LEU A 134 5.25 -9.87 -14.64
N ALA A 135 4.77 -8.71 -15.14
CA ALA A 135 5.64 -7.61 -15.51
C ALA A 135 4.97 -6.27 -15.22
N GLY A 136 5.72 -5.37 -14.58
CA GLY A 136 5.25 -4.03 -14.22
C GLY A 136 6.37 -3.00 -14.27
N GLU A 137 6.01 -1.73 -14.26
CA GLU A 137 6.94 -0.61 -14.13
C GLU A 137 7.16 -0.30 -12.65
N LEU A 138 8.40 -0.24 -12.19
CA LEU A 138 8.73 0.05 -10.80
C LEU A 138 8.38 1.51 -10.48
N VAL A 139 7.43 1.73 -9.57
CA VAL A 139 7.00 3.08 -9.17
C VAL A 139 7.62 3.49 -7.84
N TYR A 140 7.59 2.60 -6.85
CA TYR A 140 8.24 2.84 -5.56
C TYR A 140 9.36 1.85 -5.37
N THR A 141 10.59 2.36 -5.39
CA THR A 141 11.81 1.59 -5.12
C THR A 141 12.12 1.59 -3.62
N ASN A 142 13.17 0.87 -3.24
CA ASN A 142 13.73 0.83 -1.90
C ASN A 142 15.26 0.75 -1.97
N ASP A 143 15.92 0.97 -0.83
CA ASP A 143 17.39 0.98 -0.74
C ASP A 143 18.02 -0.35 -1.21
N TYR A 144 17.30 -1.47 -1.05
CA TYR A 144 17.77 -2.79 -1.47
C TYR A 144 17.79 -2.94 -3.00
N LEU A 145 16.69 -2.58 -3.67
CA LEU A 145 16.57 -2.64 -5.14
C LEU A 145 17.49 -1.61 -5.80
N GLU A 146 17.63 -0.42 -5.21
CA GLU A 146 18.61 0.58 -5.65
C GLU A 146 20.04 0.02 -5.56
N SER A 147 20.37 -0.72 -4.49
CA SER A 147 21.69 -1.38 -4.36
C SER A 147 21.93 -2.49 -5.41
N LEU A 148 20.85 -3.07 -5.95
CA LEU A 148 20.89 -4.03 -7.06
C LEU A 148 20.91 -3.35 -8.43
N GLY A 149 20.85 -2.02 -8.48
CA GLY A 149 20.88 -1.23 -9.71
C GLY A 149 19.51 -1.02 -10.38
N LEU A 150 18.40 -1.27 -9.66
CA LEU A 150 17.06 -0.94 -10.15
C LEU A 150 16.70 0.51 -9.81
N SER A 151 16.08 1.19 -10.76
CA SER A 151 15.60 2.56 -10.62
C SER A 151 14.10 2.65 -10.84
N VAL A 152 13.48 3.69 -10.28
CA VAL A 152 12.08 4.02 -10.58
C VAL A 152 11.91 4.22 -12.09
N GLY A 153 10.91 3.57 -12.68
CA GLY A 153 10.64 3.53 -14.12
C GLY A 153 11.15 2.28 -14.83
N ASP A 154 11.96 1.45 -14.19
CA ASP A 154 12.41 0.19 -14.78
C ASP A 154 11.27 -0.82 -14.90
N VAL A 155 11.27 -1.59 -15.99
CA VAL A 155 10.31 -2.69 -16.16
C VAL A 155 10.86 -3.92 -15.47
N VAL A 156 10.16 -4.40 -14.45
CA VAL A 156 10.55 -5.56 -13.66
C VAL A 156 9.58 -6.72 -13.84
N GLY A 157 10.11 -7.93 -13.82
CA GLY A 157 9.37 -9.18 -13.75
C GLY A 157 9.36 -9.74 -12.34
N PHE A 158 8.24 -10.35 -11.93
CA PHE A 158 8.06 -10.88 -10.58
C PHE A 158 7.41 -12.27 -10.58
N THR A 159 7.56 -12.99 -9.48
CA THR A 159 7.05 -14.36 -9.30
C THR A 159 5.51 -14.39 -9.33
N PRO A 160 4.87 -15.40 -9.94
CA PRO A 160 3.41 -15.52 -9.92
C PRO A 160 2.84 -15.58 -8.50
N ALA A 161 1.68 -14.96 -8.29
CA ALA A 161 0.95 -14.93 -7.02
C ALA A 161 1.69 -14.20 -5.87
N SER A 162 2.71 -13.40 -6.21
CA SER A 162 3.38 -12.49 -5.26
C SER A 162 2.76 -11.09 -5.26
N GLU A 163 1.90 -10.79 -6.24
CA GLU A 163 1.26 -9.50 -6.40
C GLU A 163 0.08 -9.30 -5.45
N TYR A 164 0.05 -8.14 -4.79
CA TYR A 164 -1.12 -7.69 -4.05
C TYR A 164 -1.58 -6.34 -4.57
N GLU A 165 -2.86 -6.22 -4.94
CA GLU A 165 -3.41 -4.99 -5.53
C GLU A 165 -3.63 -3.89 -4.48
N PHE A 166 -3.11 -2.70 -4.79
CA PHE A 166 -3.32 -1.45 -4.08
C PHE A 166 -3.81 -0.38 -5.06
N ASN A 167 -4.78 0.42 -4.62
CA ASN A 167 -5.14 1.64 -5.32
C ASN A 167 -4.61 2.81 -4.48
N ILE A 168 -3.67 3.56 -5.04
CA ILE A 168 -3.01 4.70 -4.38
C ILE A 168 -3.13 5.89 -5.34
N ASP A 169 -3.69 7.00 -4.87
CA ASP A 169 -3.90 8.22 -5.67
C ASP A 169 -4.63 7.96 -7.01
N GLY A 170 -5.63 7.06 -7.01
CA GLY A 170 -6.38 6.67 -8.21
C GLY A 170 -5.61 5.81 -9.22
N THR A 171 -4.39 5.40 -8.89
CA THR A 171 -3.56 4.51 -9.70
C THR A 171 -3.52 3.12 -9.08
N LYS A 172 -3.82 2.11 -9.90
CA LYS A 172 -3.64 0.70 -9.54
C LYS A 172 -2.15 0.36 -9.52
N LEU A 173 -1.67 -0.15 -8.41
CA LEU A 173 -0.31 -0.59 -8.15
C LEU A 173 -0.34 -2.00 -7.54
N TYR A 174 0.70 -2.79 -7.80
CA TYR A 174 0.92 -4.07 -7.17
C TYR A 174 2.06 -3.95 -6.17
N ARG A 175 1.79 -4.29 -4.91
CA ARG A 175 2.83 -4.50 -3.90
C ARG A 175 3.42 -5.88 -4.11
N ILE A 176 4.74 -5.96 -4.25
CA ILE A 176 5.50 -7.22 -4.32
C ILE A 176 6.61 -7.17 -3.27
N GLN A 177 7.12 -8.33 -2.85
CA GLN A 177 8.33 -8.34 -2.02
C GLN A 177 9.54 -8.09 -2.90
N SER A 178 10.55 -7.41 -2.36
CA SER A 178 11.80 -7.15 -3.08
C SER A 178 12.48 -8.45 -3.56
N ILE A 179 12.34 -9.53 -2.80
CA ILE A 179 12.89 -10.85 -3.13
C ILE A 179 12.14 -11.57 -4.26
N ASP A 180 10.88 -11.20 -4.50
CA ASP A 180 10.05 -11.79 -5.55
C ASP A 180 10.31 -11.15 -6.92
N VAL A 181 11.13 -10.09 -6.98
CA VAL A 181 11.61 -9.49 -8.23
C VAL A 181 12.64 -10.43 -8.86
N THR A 182 12.32 -10.97 -10.03
CA THR A 182 13.12 -12.03 -10.68
C THR A 182 13.92 -11.53 -11.87
N ILE A 183 13.39 -10.57 -12.64
CA ILE A 183 14.00 -10.10 -13.88
C ILE A 183 13.93 -8.58 -13.94
N ASN A 184 15.04 -7.92 -14.27
CA ASN A 184 15.03 -6.53 -14.71
C ASN A 184 15.07 -6.50 -16.24
N TYR A 185 14.02 -6.00 -16.88
CA TYR A 185 13.96 -5.80 -18.33
C TYR A 185 14.58 -4.46 -18.77
N GLY A 186 14.98 -3.62 -17.82
CA GLY A 186 15.55 -2.30 -18.02
C GLY A 186 14.52 -1.22 -18.34
N CYS A 187 15.02 0.00 -18.51
CA CYS A 187 14.23 1.13 -18.98
C CYS A 187 13.84 0.89 -20.45
N LYS A 188 12.55 0.84 -20.76
CA LYS A 188 12.12 0.98 -22.15
C LYS A 188 12.47 2.39 -22.59
N GLU A 189 13.41 2.53 -23.53
CA GLU A 189 13.51 3.75 -24.31
C GLU A 189 12.13 4.05 -24.89
N LYS A 190 11.56 5.20 -24.50
CA LYS A 190 10.39 5.75 -25.17
C LYS A 190 10.85 6.16 -26.57
N THR A 191 10.75 5.25 -27.53
CA THR A 191 10.84 5.59 -28.96
C THR A 191 9.58 6.32 -29.40
#